data_AF-A0A364JW33-F1
#
_entry.id   AF-A0A364JW33-F1
#
_cell.length_a   1.000
_cell.length_b   1.000
_cell.length_c   1.000
_cell.angle_alpha   90.00
_cell.angle_beta   90.00
_cell.angle_gamma   90.00
#
_symmetry.space_group_name_H-M   'P 1'
#
loop_
_entity.id
_entity.type
_entity.pdbx_description
1 polymer ?
#
loop_
_entity_poly.entity_id
_entity_poly.type
_entity_poly.pdbx_seq_one_letter_code
_entity_poly.pdbx_strand_id
1 'polypeptide(L)'
;MNRDLSQPTLTQVQIIQSLAEALSWFEKEVSWGVSPSELNHLTGRIGELYAAMITRGQMALATNQRGYDVVSAANERISVKTVTSSNHVAFNPNTFHEVDRVMVLRINVDDDQGVSVEELLDTSATEARSVLREQNAKLIYTINKGRREQRPVEMLAVTDRAFYSPFEIRRFENGAIRIYRDGEQQQVVVKEILRSIAASIGVEITNTKGGIKNTQQLGADIIRALNSRSFQKLDDS
;
A
#
# COMPACT_ATOMS: atom_id res chain seq x y z
N MET A 1 31.85 30.22 24.66
CA MET A 1 30.79 29.27 25.03
C MET A 1 29.73 29.33 23.95
N ASN A 2 29.90 28.56 22.87
CA ASN A 2 28.93 28.53 21.76
C ASN A 2 27.79 27.61 22.18
N ARG A 3 26.57 28.18 22.27
CA ARG A 3 25.35 27.38 22.38
C ARG A 3 25.11 26.75 21.01
N ASP A 4 25.24 25.44 20.97
CA ASP A 4 24.81 24.62 19.85
C ASP A 4 23.28 24.72 19.76
N LEU A 5 22.77 25.40 18.73
CA LEU A 5 21.35 25.48 18.40
C LEU A 5 21.04 24.29 17.48
N SER A 6 21.16 23.07 18.00
CA SER A 6 20.66 21.89 17.31
C SER A 6 19.13 22.00 17.21
N GLN A 7 18.59 22.14 16.00
CA GLN A 7 17.15 22.06 15.79
C GLN A 7 16.61 20.75 16.38
N PRO A 8 15.40 20.74 17.00
CA PRO A 8 14.86 19.54 17.61
C PRO A 8 14.64 18.45 16.54
N THR A 9 15.40 17.38 16.65
CA THR A 9 15.23 16.13 15.88
C THR A 9 14.11 15.30 16.46
N LEU A 10 13.27 14.71 15.61
CA LEU A 10 12.20 13.81 16.05
C LEU A 10 12.79 12.48 16.53
N THR A 11 12.51 12.10 17.78
CA THR A 11 12.81 10.74 18.24
C THR A 11 12.09 9.69 17.39
N GLN A 12 12.58 8.45 17.39
CA GLN A 12 11.91 7.35 16.67
C GLN A 12 10.46 7.14 17.11
N VAL A 13 10.16 7.34 18.40
CA VAL A 13 8.79 7.30 18.92
C VAL A 13 7.93 8.40 18.29
N GLN A 14 8.46 9.61 18.19
CA GLN A 14 7.75 10.74 17.56
C GLN A 14 7.56 10.51 16.05
N ILE A 15 8.54 9.91 15.35
CA ILE A 15 8.39 9.54 13.93
C ILE A 15 7.25 8.54 13.75
N ILE A 16 7.19 7.49 14.57
CA ILE A 16 6.13 6.48 14.52
C ILE A 16 4.76 7.11 14.79
N GLN A 17 4.65 7.96 15.81
CA GLN A 17 3.41 8.68 16.14
C GLN A 17 2.98 9.62 15.01
N SER A 18 3.91 10.42 14.48
CA SER A 18 3.64 11.33 13.36
C SER A 18 3.24 10.57 12.08
N LEU A 19 3.84 9.41 11.82
CA LEU A 19 3.46 8.57 10.69
C LEU A 19 2.04 8.03 10.86
N ALA A 20 1.69 7.52 12.05
CA ALA A 20 0.35 7.03 12.35
C ALA A 20 -0.71 8.13 12.21
N GLU A 21 -0.43 9.33 12.72
CA GLU A 21 -1.31 10.50 12.58
C GLU A 21 -1.47 10.91 11.11
N ALA A 22 -0.38 10.95 10.35
CA ALA A 22 -0.42 11.32 8.93
C ALA A 22 -1.22 10.30 8.10
N LEU A 23 -1.05 9.00 8.36
CA LEU A 23 -1.83 7.93 7.72
C LEU A 23 -3.32 8.05 8.07
N SER A 24 -3.66 8.30 9.34
CA SER A 24 -5.06 8.48 9.76
C SER A 24 -5.72 9.70 9.11
N TRP A 25 -4.98 10.82 9.00
CA TRP A 25 -5.48 11.99 8.29
C TRP A 25 -5.68 11.73 6.80
N PHE A 26 -4.73 11.05 6.15
CA PHE A 26 -4.85 10.68 4.74
C PHE A 26 -6.07 9.78 4.50
N GLU A 27 -6.29 8.79 5.37
CA GLU A 27 -7.46 7.92 5.31
C GLU A 27 -8.78 8.71 5.43
N LYS A 28 -8.86 9.68 6.35
CA LYS A 28 -10.05 10.55 6.50
C LYS A 28 -10.32 11.38 5.26
N GLU A 29 -9.32 12.07 4.72
CA GLU A 29 -9.47 12.88 3.50
C GLU A 29 -9.97 12.04 2.31
N VAL A 30 -9.39 10.84 2.12
CA VAL A 30 -9.84 9.90 1.08
C VAL A 30 -11.24 9.35 1.38
N SER A 31 -11.61 9.19 2.66
CA SER A 31 -12.96 8.80 3.06
C SER A 31 -14.02 9.84 2.69
N TRP A 32 -13.65 11.12 2.69
CA TRP A 32 -14.49 12.24 2.28
C TRP A 32 -14.51 12.47 0.75
N GLY A 33 -13.81 11.63 -0.01
CA GLY A 33 -13.82 11.66 -1.47
C GLY A 33 -12.74 12.54 -2.10
N VAL A 34 -11.80 13.07 -1.32
CA VAL A 34 -10.63 13.78 -1.86
C VAL A 34 -9.75 12.78 -2.61
N SER A 35 -9.31 13.14 -3.81
CA SER A 35 -8.47 12.24 -4.58
C SER A 35 -7.06 12.17 -3.96
N PRO A 36 -6.42 10.98 -3.89
CA PRO A 36 -5.06 10.87 -3.37
C PRO A 36 -4.03 11.76 -4.06
N SER A 37 -4.28 12.10 -5.34
CA SER A 37 -3.44 12.98 -6.16
C SER A 37 -3.46 14.44 -5.73
N GLU A 38 -4.47 14.87 -4.97
CA GLU A 38 -4.58 16.23 -4.42
C GLU A 38 -3.86 16.37 -3.08
N LEU A 39 -3.49 15.24 -2.46
CA LEU A 39 -2.84 15.17 -1.14
C LEU A 39 -1.31 15.03 -1.27
N ASN A 40 -0.69 15.65 -2.27
CA ASN A 40 0.74 15.49 -2.58
C ASN A 40 1.67 15.84 -1.41
N HIS A 41 1.35 16.89 -0.65
CA HIS A 41 2.14 17.26 0.52
C HIS A 41 2.04 16.22 1.65
N LEU A 42 0.84 15.72 1.91
CA LEU A 42 0.61 14.72 2.95
C LEU A 42 1.23 13.37 2.58
N THR A 43 1.08 12.95 1.32
CA THR A 43 1.69 11.72 0.80
C THR A 43 3.22 11.81 0.77
N GLY A 44 3.78 12.96 0.39
CA GLY A 44 5.22 13.23 0.53
C GLY A 44 5.67 13.06 1.98
N ARG A 45 4.97 13.68 2.93
CA ARG A 45 5.29 13.60 4.36
C ARG A 45 5.20 12.18 4.93
N ILE A 46 4.18 11.41 4.53
CA ILE A 46 4.04 10.00 4.92
C ILE A 46 5.25 9.21 4.43
N GLY A 47 5.69 9.43 3.18
CA GLY A 47 6.86 8.76 2.63
C GLY A 47 8.15 9.09 3.39
N GLU A 48 8.38 10.36 3.69
CA GLU A 48 9.54 10.82 4.48
C GLU A 48 9.56 10.16 5.87
N LEU A 49 8.42 10.18 6.57
CA LEU A 49 8.27 9.59 7.90
C LEU A 49 8.46 8.06 7.86
N TYR A 50 7.92 7.39 6.85
CA TYR A 50 8.10 5.96 6.66
C TYR A 50 9.57 5.61 6.41
N ALA A 51 10.24 6.33 5.51
CA ALA A 51 11.67 6.13 5.24
C ALA A 51 12.52 6.37 6.49
N ALA A 52 12.25 7.43 7.26
CA ALA A 52 12.95 7.70 8.51
C ALA A 52 12.70 6.61 9.58
N MET A 53 11.50 6.04 9.63
CA MET A 53 11.18 4.93 10.54
C MET A 53 11.97 3.66 10.16
N ILE A 54 11.87 3.20 8.91
CA ILE A 54 12.45 1.91 8.52
C ILE A 54 13.98 1.93 8.49
N THR A 55 14.57 3.09 8.20
CA THR A 55 16.04 3.28 8.19
C THR A 55 16.59 3.70 9.56
N ARG A 56 15.72 3.77 10.59
CA ARG A 56 16.02 4.32 11.93
C ARG A 56 16.66 5.71 11.87
N GLY A 57 16.36 6.43 10.81
CA GLY A 57 16.94 7.71 10.46
C GLY A 57 16.23 8.88 11.12
N GLN A 58 16.49 10.04 10.55
CA GLN A 58 15.93 11.32 10.93
C GLN A 58 15.50 12.07 9.69
N MET A 59 14.40 12.82 9.82
CA MET A 59 14.06 13.90 8.88
C MET A 59 15.27 14.82 8.69
N ALA A 60 15.52 15.32 7.48
CA ALA A 60 16.60 16.26 7.23
C ALA A 60 16.48 17.49 8.15
N LEU A 61 17.60 17.84 8.82
CA LEU A 61 17.68 18.80 9.92
C LEU A 61 17.34 20.25 9.58
N ALA A 62 17.15 20.59 8.29
CA ALA A 62 16.77 21.92 7.85
C ALA A 62 15.66 21.84 6.81
N THR A 63 14.66 22.70 6.95
CA THR A 63 13.67 22.96 5.91
C THR A 63 14.39 23.44 4.65
N ASN A 64 14.12 22.79 3.50
CA ASN A 64 14.79 23.01 2.21
C ASN A 64 16.24 22.49 2.10
N GLN A 65 16.57 21.39 2.79
CA GLN A 65 17.78 20.63 2.44
C GLN A 65 17.76 20.24 0.95
N ARG A 66 18.92 20.36 0.31
CA ARG A 66 19.02 20.18 -1.14
C ARG A 66 19.22 18.70 -1.44
N GLY A 67 18.32 18.14 -2.25
CA GLY A 67 18.48 16.82 -2.85
C GLY A 67 18.00 15.62 -2.03
N TYR A 68 17.95 15.69 -0.71
CA TYR A 68 17.57 14.56 0.16
C TYR A 68 16.61 14.97 1.29
N ASP A 69 15.84 14.00 1.78
CA ASP A 69 14.71 14.22 2.69
C ASP A 69 14.95 13.56 4.06
N VAL A 70 15.72 12.47 4.10
CA VAL A 70 16.00 11.66 5.29
C VAL A 70 17.50 11.38 5.39
N VAL A 71 18.03 11.31 6.61
CA VAL A 71 19.37 10.77 6.91
C VAL A 71 19.21 9.49 7.71
N SER A 72 19.71 8.36 7.20
CA SER A 72 19.59 7.06 7.88
C SER A 72 20.47 6.97 9.14
N ALA A 73 20.26 5.94 9.97
CA ALA A 73 21.17 5.65 11.08
C ALA A 73 22.60 5.31 10.62
N ALA A 74 22.76 4.89 9.35
CA ALA A 74 24.05 4.67 8.71
C ALA A 74 24.64 5.95 8.08
N ASN A 75 24.03 7.11 8.32
CA ASN A 75 24.40 8.41 7.79
C ASN A 75 24.29 8.52 6.26
N GLU A 76 23.40 7.74 5.64
CA GLU A 76 23.07 7.85 4.21
C GLU A 76 22.08 8.99 4.01
N ARG A 77 22.33 9.86 3.02
CA ARG A 77 21.36 10.85 2.55
C ARG A 77 20.39 10.19 1.60
N ILE A 78 19.11 10.16 1.97
CA ILE A 78 18.05 9.46 1.24
C ILE A 78 17.12 10.46 0.57
N SER A 79 16.95 10.35 -0.74
CA SER A 79 15.87 11.04 -1.46
C SER A 79 14.64 10.14 -1.56
N VAL A 80 13.50 10.65 -1.10
CA VAL A 80 12.23 9.93 -1.05
C VAL A 80 11.30 10.49 -2.13
N LYS A 81 10.66 9.59 -2.88
CA LYS A 81 9.57 9.94 -3.82
C LYS A 81 8.36 9.09 -3.52
N THR A 82 7.26 9.75 -3.17
CA THR A 82 5.98 9.08 -2.94
C THR A 82 5.08 9.22 -4.15
N VAL A 83 4.35 8.15 -4.48
CA VAL A 83 3.27 8.14 -5.48
C VAL A 83 2.02 7.51 -4.91
N THR A 84 0.88 7.84 -5.50
CA THR A 84 -0.39 7.15 -5.26
C THR A 84 -0.76 6.37 -6.52
N SER A 85 -1.17 7.08 -7.57
CA SER A 85 -1.62 6.51 -8.85
C SER A 85 -0.63 6.66 -10.00
N SER A 86 0.43 7.48 -9.84
CA SER A 86 1.41 7.72 -10.91
C SER A 86 2.19 6.44 -11.26
N ASN A 87 2.47 6.27 -12.56
CA ASN A 87 3.32 5.20 -13.09
C ASN A 87 4.78 5.63 -13.27
N HIS A 88 5.14 6.83 -12.82
CA HIS A 88 6.52 7.31 -12.86
C HIS A 88 6.81 8.29 -11.73
N VAL A 89 8.08 8.37 -11.34
CA VAL A 89 8.62 9.45 -10.51
C VAL A 89 9.81 10.10 -11.18
N ALA A 90 10.03 11.36 -10.87
CA ALA A 90 11.13 12.12 -11.39
C ALA A 90 12.07 12.58 -10.27
N PHE A 91 13.36 12.38 -10.47
CA PHE A 91 14.43 12.97 -9.68
C PHE A 91 15.07 14.13 -10.44
N ASN A 92 15.54 15.13 -9.70
CA ASN A 92 16.25 16.26 -10.27
C ASN A 92 17.72 15.88 -10.52
N PRO A 93 18.20 15.84 -11.78
CA PRO A 93 19.59 15.47 -12.07
C PRO A 93 20.60 16.40 -11.38
N ASN A 94 20.25 17.67 -11.21
CA ASN A 94 21.13 18.69 -10.63
C ASN A 94 21.41 18.49 -9.14
N THR A 95 20.59 17.72 -8.43
CA THR A 95 20.77 17.44 -6.99
C THR A 95 20.97 15.95 -6.72
N PHE A 96 20.90 15.10 -7.75
CA PHE A 96 20.98 13.65 -7.58
C PHE A 96 22.33 13.18 -7.04
N HIS A 97 23.39 13.94 -7.29
CA HIS A 97 24.74 13.66 -6.79
C HIS A 97 24.89 13.97 -5.28
N GLU A 98 23.92 14.63 -4.66
CA GLU A 98 23.90 14.96 -3.22
C GLU A 98 23.29 13.81 -2.39
N VAL A 99 22.89 12.71 -3.03
CA VAL A 99 22.11 11.62 -2.45
C VAL A 99 22.91 10.32 -2.51
N ASP A 100 22.86 9.54 -1.43
CA ASP A 100 23.55 8.25 -1.32
C ASP A 100 22.61 7.08 -1.67
N ARG A 101 21.31 7.23 -1.37
CA ARG A 101 20.28 6.20 -1.54
C ARG A 101 18.95 6.82 -1.99
N VAL A 102 18.18 6.12 -2.82
CA VAL A 102 16.86 6.59 -3.25
C VAL A 102 15.79 5.60 -2.84
N MET A 103 14.66 6.14 -2.40
CA MET A 103 13.47 5.36 -2.07
C MET A 103 12.28 5.86 -2.87
N VAL A 104 11.58 4.96 -3.54
CA VAL A 104 10.31 5.23 -4.21
C VAL A 104 9.22 4.43 -3.52
N LEU A 105 8.23 5.12 -2.99
CA LEU A 105 7.16 4.54 -2.18
C LEU A 105 5.82 4.75 -2.85
N ARG A 106 4.94 3.77 -2.80
CA ARG A 106 3.53 3.91 -3.18
C ARG A 106 2.64 3.86 -1.97
N ILE A 107 1.76 4.84 -1.83
CA ILE A 107 0.66 4.78 -0.88
C ILE A 107 -0.54 4.14 -1.57
N ASN A 108 -0.91 2.97 -1.08
CA ASN A 108 -2.06 2.20 -1.53
C ASN A 108 -3.22 2.43 -0.56
N VAL A 109 -4.42 2.63 -1.11
CA VAL A 109 -5.66 2.69 -0.35
C VAL A 109 -6.51 1.50 -0.75
N ASP A 110 -6.87 0.69 0.24
CA ASP A 110 -7.79 -0.43 0.10
C ASP A 110 -8.95 -0.25 1.09
N ASP A 111 -10.20 -0.47 0.66
CA ASP A 111 -11.34 -0.21 1.56
C ASP A 111 -11.41 -1.23 2.72
N ASP A 112 -10.77 -2.41 2.62
CA ASP A 112 -10.78 -3.46 3.66
C ASP A 112 -9.51 -3.46 4.50
N GLN A 113 -8.36 -3.18 3.88
CA GLN A 113 -7.05 -3.23 4.54
C GLN A 113 -6.53 -1.86 4.97
N GLY A 114 -7.27 -0.78 4.67
CA GLY A 114 -6.91 0.58 4.99
C GLY A 114 -5.77 1.10 4.11
N VAL A 115 -4.99 2.04 4.65
CA VAL A 115 -3.86 2.67 3.97
C VAL A 115 -2.59 1.87 4.22
N SER A 116 -1.86 1.53 3.15
CA SER A 116 -0.56 0.84 3.23
C SER A 116 0.50 1.56 2.40
N VAL A 117 1.77 1.38 2.80
CA VAL A 117 2.94 1.91 2.07
C VAL A 117 3.70 0.73 1.46
N GLU A 118 3.82 0.73 0.14
CA GLU A 118 4.55 -0.25 -0.67
C GLU A 118 5.89 0.36 -1.11
N GLU A 119 6.98 -0.39 -0.96
CA GLU A 119 8.29 0.01 -1.47
C GLU A 119 8.43 -0.45 -2.94
N LEU A 120 8.59 0.52 -3.85
CA LEU A 120 8.74 0.28 -5.29
C LEU A 120 10.20 0.27 -5.75
N LEU A 121 11.07 0.94 -4.98
CA LEU A 121 12.51 1.01 -5.20
C LEU A 121 13.17 1.41 -3.89
N ASP A 122 14.21 0.68 -3.50
CA ASP A 122 15.08 1.04 -2.38
C ASP A 122 16.49 0.54 -2.69
N THR A 123 17.36 1.46 -3.08
CA THR A 123 18.68 1.11 -3.63
C THR A 123 19.63 2.30 -3.54
N SER A 124 20.94 2.06 -3.67
CA SER A 124 21.93 3.13 -3.73
C SER A 124 21.67 4.06 -4.92
N ALA A 125 22.06 5.34 -4.81
CA ALA A 125 21.94 6.29 -5.92
C ALA A 125 22.74 5.82 -7.16
N THR A 126 23.84 5.08 -6.95
CA THR A 126 24.65 4.49 -8.01
C THR A 126 23.92 3.39 -8.76
N GLU A 127 23.24 2.48 -8.05
CA GLU A 127 22.46 1.39 -8.67
C GLU A 127 21.20 1.95 -9.33
N ALA A 128 20.56 2.95 -8.72
CA ALA A 128 19.39 3.63 -9.27
C ALA A 128 19.64 4.20 -10.67
N ARG A 129 20.88 4.66 -10.96
CA ARG A 129 21.23 5.17 -12.29
C ARG A 129 21.02 4.15 -13.41
N SER A 130 21.12 2.85 -13.13
CA SER A 130 20.90 1.80 -14.13
C SER A 130 19.42 1.63 -14.52
N VAL A 131 18.50 2.00 -13.63
CA VAL A 131 17.04 1.86 -13.84
C VAL A 131 16.34 3.18 -14.16
N LEU A 132 17.02 4.31 -13.96
CA LEU A 132 16.53 5.65 -14.29
C LEU A 132 16.79 5.99 -15.75
N ARG A 133 15.81 6.61 -16.41
CA ARG A 133 15.94 7.13 -17.78
C ARG A 133 15.99 8.64 -17.78
N GLU A 134 16.88 9.23 -18.55
CA GLU A 134 16.87 10.68 -18.76
C GLU A 134 15.78 11.06 -19.76
N GLN A 135 14.86 11.93 -19.32
CA GLN A 135 13.78 12.46 -20.16
C GLN A 135 13.45 13.89 -19.72
N ASN A 136 13.37 14.82 -20.67
CA ASN A 136 13.01 16.23 -20.41
C ASN A 136 13.81 16.87 -19.25
N ALA A 137 15.14 16.65 -19.24
CA ALA A 137 16.05 17.12 -18.19
C ALA A 137 15.71 16.61 -16.76
N LYS A 138 15.05 15.46 -16.66
CA LYS A 138 14.76 14.76 -15.40
C LYS A 138 15.22 13.30 -15.47
N LEU A 139 15.51 12.72 -14.31
CA LEU A 139 15.75 11.28 -14.16
C LEU A 139 14.43 10.60 -13.81
N ILE A 140 13.89 9.82 -14.73
CA ILE A 140 12.59 9.18 -14.60
C ILE A 140 12.75 7.72 -14.22
N TYR A 141 12.15 7.34 -13.10
CA TYR A 141 11.88 5.94 -12.77
C TYR A 141 10.48 5.59 -13.27
N THR A 142 10.39 4.61 -14.18
CA THR A 142 9.11 4.06 -14.62
C THR A 142 8.71 2.93 -13.68
N ILE A 143 7.54 3.09 -13.05
CA ILE A 143 6.98 2.10 -12.15
C ILE A 143 6.29 1.04 -13.00
N ASN A 144 6.99 -0.06 -13.26
CA ASN A 144 6.39 -1.21 -13.91
C ASN A 144 5.33 -1.81 -12.98
N LYS A 145 4.08 -1.93 -13.45
CA LYS A 145 2.98 -2.59 -12.71
C LYS A 145 3.17 -4.11 -12.51
N GLY A 146 4.40 -4.61 -12.62
CA GLY A 146 4.69 -6.01 -12.95
C GLY A 146 5.79 -6.64 -12.13
N ARG A 147 5.53 -6.82 -10.84
CA ARG A 147 5.64 -8.08 -10.08
C ARG A 147 5.50 -7.67 -8.63
N ARG A 148 4.26 -7.55 -8.20
CA ARG A 148 3.88 -7.88 -6.83
C ARG A 148 4.70 -9.15 -6.54
N GLU A 149 5.59 -9.16 -5.56
CA GLU A 149 6.10 -10.42 -4.99
C GLU A 149 4.88 -11.08 -4.33
N GLN A 150 3.97 -11.56 -5.18
CA GLN A 150 3.06 -12.60 -4.82
C GLN A 150 4.01 -13.76 -4.59
N ARG A 151 4.35 -13.99 -3.32
CA ARG A 151 4.51 -15.37 -2.89
C ARG A 151 3.42 -16.14 -3.63
N PRO A 152 3.78 -17.18 -4.41
CA PRO A 152 2.78 -17.99 -5.09
C PRO A 152 1.67 -18.24 -4.09
N VAL A 153 0.42 -17.90 -4.40
CA VAL A 153 -0.66 -17.95 -3.39
C VAL A 153 -0.83 -19.38 -2.86
N GLU A 154 -0.28 -20.37 -3.57
CA GLU A 154 -0.08 -21.76 -3.15
C GLU A 154 0.77 -21.90 -1.87
N MET A 155 1.62 -20.91 -1.55
CA MET A 155 2.44 -20.81 -0.34
C MET A 155 1.79 -19.93 0.75
N LEU A 156 0.64 -19.30 0.48
CA LEU A 156 -0.06 -18.48 1.46
C LEU A 156 -1.04 -19.33 2.25
N ALA A 157 -1.13 -19.07 3.56
CA ALA A 157 -2.14 -19.70 4.39
C ALA A 157 -3.55 -19.24 3.99
N VAL A 158 -4.50 -20.18 4.00
CA VAL A 158 -5.93 -19.86 3.89
C VAL A 158 -6.38 -19.34 5.25
N THR A 159 -6.84 -18.09 5.31
CA THR A 159 -7.34 -17.47 6.54
C THR A 159 -8.81 -17.80 6.78
N ASP A 160 -9.60 -17.85 5.70
CA ASP A 160 -11.03 -18.09 5.76
C ASP A 160 -11.50 -18.93 4.56
N ARG A 161 -12.57 -19.71 4.75
CA ARG A 161 -13.24 -20.45 3.69
C ARG A 161 -14.74 -20.54 3.93
N ALA A 162 -15.50 -20.67 2.85
CA ALA A 162 -16.93 -20.97 2.87
C ALA A 162 -17.34 -21.83 1.67
N PHE A 163 -18.40 -22.60 1.84
CA PHE A 163 -18.96 -23.45 0.78
C PHE A 163 -20.31 -22.92 0.31
N TYR A 164 -20.49 -22.84 -1.00
CA TYR A 164 -21.76 -22.60 -1.67
C TYR A 164 -21.83 -23.53 -2.86
N SER A 165 -22.43 -24.72 -2.65
CA SER A 165 -22.37 -25.84 -3.59
C SER A 165 -22.65 -25.42 -5.04
N PRO A 166 -21.78 -25.79 -6.02
CA PRO A 166 -20.61 -26.67 -5.91
C PRO A 166 -19.28 -25.94 -5.60
N PHE A 167 -19.34 -24.69 -5.19
CA PHE A 167 -18.16 -23.83 -5.04
C PHE A 167 -17.60 -23.82 -3.61
N GLU A 168 -16.28 -23.84 -3.51
CA GLU A 168 -15.53 -23.48 -2.32
C GLU A 168 -14.84 -22.13 -2.56
N ILE A 169 -15.06 -21.18 -1.65
CA ILE A 169 -14.48 -19.84 -1.71
C ILE A 169 -13.41 -19.78 -0.62
N ARG A 170 -12.17 -19.46 -0.99
CA ARG A 170 -11.04 -19.37 -0.07
C ARG A 170 -10.46 -17.96 -0.07
N ARG A 171 -10.21 -17.44 1.13
CA ARG A 171 -9.45 -16.20 1.38
C ARG A 171 -8.05 -16.55 1.88
N PHE A 172 -7.05 -15.93 1.28
CA PHE A 172 -5.64 -16.10 1.66
C PHE A 172 -5.16 -14.93 2.51
N GLU A 173 -4.01 -15.11 3.17
CA GLU A 173 -3.40 -14.15 4.07
C GLU A 173 -3.22 -12.74 3.48
N ASN A 174 -2.96 -12.65 2.17
CA ASN A 174 -2.84 -11.36 1.45
C ASN A 174 -4.19 -10.77 0.98
N GLY A 175 -5.31 -11.33 1.43
CA GLY A 175 -6.67 -10.96 1.03
C GLY A 175 -7.12 -11.53 -0.32
N ALA A 176 -6.28 -12.29 -1.04
CA ALA A 176 -6.69 -12.87 -2.31
C ALA A 176 -7.88 -13.82 -2.13
N ILE A 177 -8.83 -13.77 -3.06
CA ILE A 177 -9.98 -14.67 -3.11
C ILE A 177 -9.81 -15.62 -4.30
N ARG A 178 -9.95 -16.91 -4.04
CA ARG A 178 -10.03 -17.94 -5.09
C ARG A 178 -11.30 -18.75 -4.91
N ILE A 179 -11.85 -19.17 -6.05
CA ILE A 179 -13.00 -20.06 -6.09
C ILE A 179 -12.54 -21.38 -6.67
N TYR A 180 -12.95 -22.46 -6.02
CA TYR A 180 -12.74 -23.82 -6.47
C TYR A 180 -14.11 -24.45 -6.76
N ARG A 181 -14.20 -25.22 -7.83
CA ARG A 181 -15.34 -26.09 -8.12
C ARG A 181 -14.80 -27.49 -8.24
N ASP A 182 -15.30 -28.42 -7.44
CA ASP A 182 -14.85 -29.82 -7.44
C ASP A 182 -13.31 -29.96 -7.28
N GLY A 183 -12.70 -29.04 -6.52
CA GLY A 183 -11.25 -28.99 -6.30
C GLY A 183 -10.44 -28.22 -7.35
N GLU A 184 -11.04 -27.82 -8.48
CA GLU A 184 -10.38 -27.07 -9.54
C GLU A 184 -10.57 -25.55 -9.41
N GLN A 185 -9.47 -24.81 -9.48
CA GLN A 185 -9.50 -23.35 -9.35
C GLN A 185 -10.12 -22.69 -10.58
N GLN A 186 -11.14 -21.87 -10.36
CA GLN A 186 -11.82 -21.08 -11.38
C GLN A 186 -11.05 -19.77 -11.61
N GLN A 187 -10.27 -19.65 -12.70
CA GLN A 187 -9.40 -18.48 -12.91
C GLN A 187 -10.06 -17.31 -13.64
N VAL A 188 -11.01 -17.56 -14.55
CA VAL A 188 -11.50 -16.53 -15.49
C VAL A 188 -12.78 -15.84 -15.01
N VAL A 189 -13.62 -16.56 -14.27
CA VAL A 189 -15.01 -16.15 -13.97
C VAL A 189 -15.23 -15.76 -12.51
N VAL A 190 -14.16 -15.57 -11.73
CA VAL A 190 -14.23 -15.36 -10.28
C VAL A 190 -15.24 -14.28 -9.91
N LYS A 191 -15.17 -13.09 -10.54
CA LYS A 191 -16.03 -11.96 -10.20
C LYS A 191 -17.51 -12.20 -10.57
N GLU A 192 -17.76 -12.91 -11.68
CA GLU A 192 -19.12 -13.26 -12.11
C GLU A 192 -19.75 -14.30 -11.17
N ILE A 193 -18.98 -15.32 -10.78
CA ILE A 193 -19.41 -16.32 -9.80
C ILE A 193 -19.71 -15.63 -8.46
N LEU A 194 -18.80 -14.78 -7.94
CA LEU A 194 -19.06 -14.07 -6.68
C LEU A 194 -20.32 -13.21 -6.76
N ARG A 195 -20.58 -12.52 -7.87
CA ARG A 195 -21.82 -11.73 -8.04
C ARG A 195 -23.07 -12.60 -8.05
N SER A 196 -23.03 -13.75 -8.71
CA SER A 196 -24.14 -14.71 -8.72
C SER A 196 -24.42 -15.24 -7.30
N ILE A 197 -23.37 -15.62 -6.58
CA ILE A 197 -23.48 -16.08 -5.19
C ILE A 197 -24.02 -14.94 -4.31
N ALA A 198 -23.46 -13.73 -4.40
CA ALA A 198 -23.90 -12.57 -3.65
C ALA A 198 -25.39 -12.28 -3.85
N ALA A 199 -25.87 -12.29 -5.10
CA ALA A 199 -27.28 -12.11 -5.42
C ALA A 199 -28.16 -13.20 -4.77
N SER A 200 -27.70 -14.46 -4.79
CA SER A 200 -28.46 -15.58 -4.21
C SER A 200 -28.54 -15.55 -2.68
N ILE A 201 -27.53 -15.00 -2.01
CA ILE A 201 -27.48 -14.95 -0.53
C ILE A 201 -27.82 -13.58 0.03
N GLY A 202 -28.09 -12.58 -0.81
CA GLY A 202 -28.46 -11.22 -0.40
C GLY A 202 -27.29 -10.37 0.10
N VAL A 203 -26.08 -10.60 -0.42
CA VAL A 203 -24.91 -9.74 -0.16
C VAL A 203 -24.89 -8.61 -1.18
N GLU A 204 -24.78 -7.37 -0.71
CA GLU A 204 -24.70 -6.19 -1.58
C GLU A 204 -23.41 -6.16 -2.39
N ILE A 205 -23.52 -5.86 -3.69
CA ILE A 205 -22.39 -5.74 -4.62
C ILE A 205 -21.72 -4.36 -4.59
N THR A 206 -22.33 -3.40 -3.89
CA THR A 206 -21.85 -2.03 -3.74
C THR A 206 -21.19 -1.85 -2.37
N ASN A 207 -20.14 -1.04 -2.30
CA ASN A 207 -19.52 -0.62 -1.05
C ASN A 207 -20.32 0.55 -0.43
N THR A 208 -19.94 0.94 0.79
CA THR A 208 -20.60 2.01 1.57
C THR A 208 -20.56 3.38 0.90
N LYS A 209 -19.67 3.59 -0.08
CA LYS A 209 -19.54 4.81 -0.87
C LYS A 209 -20.28 4.74 -2.21
N GLY A 210 -21.06 3.69 -2.47
CA GLY A 210 -21.83 3.49 -3.71
C GLY A 210 -21.02 2.95 -4.89
N GLY A 211 -19.74 2.63 -4.72
CA GLY A 211 -18.88 2.00 -5.72
C GLY A 211 -19.05 0.49 -5.80
N ILE A 212 -18.67 -0.15 -6.91
CA ILE A 212 -18.76 -1.62 -7.07
C ILE A 212 -17.62 -2.30 -6.30
N LYS A 213 -17.95 -3.28 -5.46
CA LYS A 213 -16.95 -4.08 -4.73
C LYS A 213 -15.96 -4.79 -5.65
N ASN A 214 -14.69 -4.80 -5.25
CA ASN A 214 -13.67 -5.61 -5.89
C ASN A 214 -13.80 -7.10 -5.47
N THR A 215 -13.01 -7.98 -6.08
CA THR A 215 -13.09 -9.43 -5.82
C THR A 215 -12.79 -9.81 -4.37
N GLN A 216 -11.89 -9.07 -3.71
CA GLN A 216 -11.51 -9.33 -2.31
C GLN A 216 -12.66 -8.98 -1.36
N GLN A 217 -13.17 -7.74 -1.49
CA GLN A 217 -14.32 -7.23 -0.72
C GLN A 217 -15.55 -8.13 -0.85
N LEU A 218 -15.95 -8.40 -2.10
CA LEU A 218 -17.14 -9.21 -2.36
C LEU A 218 -16.97 -10.65 -1.85
N GLY A 219 -15.77 -11.23 -2.00
CA GLY A 219 -15.48 -12.57 -1.51
C GLY A 219 -15.48 -12.65 0.02
N ALA A 220 -14.91 -11.65 0.71
CA ALA A 220 -14.89 -11.60 2.17
C ALA A 220 -16.31 -11.49 2.76
N ASP A 221 -17.17 -10.67 2.15
CA ASP A 221 -18.57 -10.53 2.58
C ASP A 221 -19.39 -11.80 2.35
N ILE A 222 -19.18 -12.48 1.22
CA ILE A 222 -19.83 -13.76 0.93
C ILE A 222 -19.40 -14.83 1.94
N ILE A 223 -18.10 -14.95 2.22
CA ILE A 223 -17.58 -15.92 3.20
C ILE A 223 -18.22 -15.67 4.57
N ARG A 224 -18.27 -14.40 5.00
CA ARG A 224 -18.89 -14.02 6.28
C ARG A 224 -20.36 -14.41 6.32
N ALA A 225 -21.13 -14.06 5.30
CA ALA A 225 -22.56 -14.35 5.23
C ALA A 225 -22.87 -15.87 5.24
N LEU A 226 -22.09 -16.67 4.50
CA LEU A 226 -22.24 -18.11 4.44
C LEU A 226 -21.89 -18.78 5.78
N ASN A 227 -20.81 -18.34 6.43
CA ASN A 227 -20.41 -18.88 7.72
C ASN A 227 -21.44 -18.54 8.80
N SER A 228 -21.94 -17.30 8.87
CA SER A 228 -22.99 -16.92 9.83
C SER A 228 -24.27 -17.75 9.68
N ARG A 229 -24.70 -18.06 8.46
CA ARG A 229 -25.88 -18.92 8.21
C ARG A 229 -25.63 -20.40 8.54
N SER A 230 -24.39 -20.85 8.42
CA SER A 230 -24.02 -22.22 8.77
C SER A 230 -24.10 -22.45 10.29
N PHE A 231 -23.74 -21.45 11.09
CA PHE A 231 -23.91 -21.49 12.55
C PHE A 231 -25.38 -21.49 12.99
N GLN A 232 -26.24 -20.70 12.35
CA GLN A 232 -27.67 -20.65 12.68
C GLN A 232 -28.42 -21.98 12.45
N LYS A 233 -27.98 -22.81 11.49
CA LYS A 233 -28.61 -24.12 11.26
C LYS A 233 -28.28 -25.18 12.31
N LEU A 234 -27.21 -25.02 13.09
CA LEU A 234 -26.85 -25.96 14.16
C LEU A 234 -27.62 -25.70 15.46
N ASP A 235 -28.13 -24.47 15.68
CA ASP A 235 -28.88 -24.13 16.90
C ASP A 235 -30.39 -24.45 16.78
N ASP A 236 -30.89 -24.69 15.56
CA ASP A 236 -32.30 -25.04 15.26
C ASP A 236 -32.51 -26.57 15.06
N SER A 237 -31.51 -27.41 15.38
CA SER A 237 -31.55 -28.88 15.24
C SER A 237 -31.48 -29.58 16.60
#